data_AF-A0A3N4DZZ6-F1
#
_entry.id   AF-A0A3N4DZZ6-F1
#
_cell.length_a   1.000
_cell.length_b   1.000
_cell.length_c   1.000
_cell.angle_alpha   90.00
_cell.angle_beta   90.00
_cell.angle_gamma   90.00
#
_symmetry.space_group_name_H-M   'P 1'
#
loop_
_entity.id
_entity.type
_entity.pdbx_description
1 polymer ?
#
loop_
_entity_poly.entity_id
_entity_poly.type
_entity_poly.pdbx_seq_one_letter_code
_entity_poly.pdbx_strand_id
1 'polypeptide(L)'
;MKVILIVILIAIALYLYRRTQAVAKQELDKTDRNVTPHSSSSEVAQSETLAATDETTITEPEHAASDKSVEDDALSDRAVDNDKLNSAVSIDEPVEAALTEPNISAADTQQTDVVCEPKAASKDTVAVAEVSKSHVEAKVPDTPAVEVSNHKGSLLDLVSVEGDWASESFVQQVDAANIATDLQHQHSELVSVINHCYKMRKQADYCQYGAALQSTYLALYRLLHQQNITQQNTDEIKSPAFMQLSTLLNDVGQFDEAVKVCQQALEYQLTDGTVTGFEGRIKRIEKAKTKVS
;
A
#
# COMPACT_ATOMS: atom_id res chain seq x y z
N MET A 1 -2.64 -29.53 -27.79
CA MET A 1 -2.75 -28.08 -27.49
C MET A 1 -4.19 -27.63 -27.25
N LYS A 2 -5.08 -27.53 -28.25
CA LYS A 2 -6.46 -26.99 -28.08
C LYS A 2 -7.26 -27.61 -26.91
N VAL A 3 -7.21 -28.94 -26.75
CA VAL A 3 -7.90 -29.65 -25.63
C VAL A 3 -7.38 -29.21 -24.25
N ILE A 4 -6.08 -28.96 -24.12
CA ILE A 4 -5.46 -28.55 -22.85
C ILE A 4 -5.94 -27.13 -22.46
N LEU A 5 -6.02 -26.21 -23.42
CA LEU A 5 -6.58 -24.88 -23.20
C LEU A 5 -8.05 -24.92 -22.74
N ILE A 6 -8.87 -25.80 -23.33
CA ILE A 6 -10.27 -25.97 -22.92
C ILE A 6 -10.36 -26.47 -21.47
N VAL A 7 -9.54 -27.45 -21.08
CA VAL A 7 -9.51 -27.96 -19.70
C VAL A 7 -9.06 -26.88 -18.70
N ILE A 8 -8.07 -26.05 -19.05
CA ILE A 8 -7.62 -24.93 -18.21
C ILE A 8 -8.74 -23.88 -18.05
N LEU A 9 -9.44 -23.52 -19.13
CA LEU A 9 -10.56 -22.57 -19.08
C LEU A 9 -11.71 -23.08 -18.20
N ILE A 10 -12.04 -24.38 -18.28
CA ILE A 10 -13.04 -25.00 -17.42
C ILE A 10 -12.60 -24.98 -15.95
N ALA A 11 -11.32 -25.26 -15.67
CA ALA A 11 -10.77 -25.21 -14.30
C ALA A 11 -10.83 -23.79 -13.71
N ILE A 12 -10.48 -22.77 -14.49
CA ILE A 12 -10.59 -21.36 -14.09
C ILE A 12 -12.06 -20.97 -13.82
N ALA A 13 -12.99 -21.36 -14.71
CA ALA A 13 -14.42 -21.08 -14.52
C ALA A 13 -14.97 -21.73 -13.24
N LEU A 14 -14.63 -22.99 -12.97
CA LEU A 14 -15.02 -23.70 -11.74
C LEU A 14 -14.41 -23.08 -10.47
N TYR A 15 -13.15 -22.62 -10.55
CA TYR A 15 -12.47 -21.94 -9.44
C TYR A 15 -13.14 -20.60 -9.12
N LEU A 16 -13.41 -19.78 -10.13
CA LEU A 16 -14.10 -18.50 -9.97
C LEU A 16 -15.52 -18.68 -9.41
N TYR A 17 -16.26 -19.68 -9.89
CA TYR A 17 -17.59 -20.02 -9.39
C TYR A 17 -17.59 -20.45 -7.92
N ARG A 18 -16.61 -21.27 -7.49
CA ARG A 18 -16.46 -21.62 -6.07
C ARG A 18 -16.07 -20.42 -5.21
N ARG A 19 -15.22 -19.53 -5.73
CA ARG A 19 -14.78 -18.32 -5.02
C ARG A 19 -15.94 -17.34 -4.80
N THR A 20 -16.82 -17.15 -5.78
CA THR A 20 -18.00 -16.28 -5.61
C THR A 20 -19.05 -16.87 -4.68
N GLN A 21 -19.28 -18.20 -4.72
CA GLN A 21 -20.16 -18.86 -3.73
C GLN A 21 -19.66 -18.70 -2.28
N ALA A 22 -18.35 -18.77 -2.04
CA ALA A 22 -17.79 -18.59 -0.70
C ALA A 22 -18.06 -17.20 -0.13
N VAL A 23 -17.92 -16.15 -0.96
CA VAL A 23 -18.25 -14.77 -0.57
C VAL A 23 -19.74 -14.59 -0.33
N ALA A 24 -20.61 -15.15 -1.19
CA ALA A 24 -22.06 -15.05 -1.01
C ALA A 24 -22.55 -15.68 0.31
N LYS A 25 -21.97 -16.81 0.73
CA LYS A 25 -22.28 -17.43 2.04
C LYS A 25 -21.82 -16.57 3.21
N GLN A 26 -20.64 -15.94 3.10
CA GLN A 26 -20.10 -15.08 4.15
C GLN A 26 -20.97 -13.83 4.41
N GLU A 27 -21.64 -13.28 3.39
CA GLU A 27 -22.57 -12.16 3.56
C GLU A 27 -23.94 -12.60 4.12
N LEU A 28 -24.39 -13.83 3.84
CA LEU A 28 -25.60 -14.40 4.43
C LEU A 28 -25.43 -14.58 5.96
N ASP A 29 -24.37 -15.27 6.38
CA ASP A 29 -24.08 -15.57 7.80
C ASP A 29 -23.89 -14.31 8.68
N LYS A 30 -23.47 -13.19 8.07
CA LYS A 30 -23.38 -11.88 8.74
C LYS A 30 -24.76 -11.25 8.99
N THR A 31 -25.71 -11.49 8.10
CA THR A 31 -27.04 -10.87 8.15
C THR A 31 -27.88 -11.48 9.26
N ASP A 32 -27.88 -12.81 9.39
CA ASP A 32 -28.64 -13.52 10.44
C ASP A 32 -28.13 -13.21 11.86
N ARG A 33 -26.83 -12.94 12.02
CA ARG A 33 -26.24 -12.57 13.33
C ARG A 33 -26.69 -11.23 13.88
N ASN A 34 -27.28 -10.35 13.07
CA ASN A 34 -27.74 -9.02 13.51
C ASN A 34 -29.22 -9.00 13.96
N VAL A 35 -29.92 -10.15 13.93
CA VAL A 35 -31.33 -10.26 14.35
C VAL A 35 -31.45 -11.00 15.68
N THR A 36 -30.79 -10.47 16.72
CA THR A 36 -31.10 -10.85 18.11
C THR A 36 -32.03 -9.80 18.73
N PRO A 37 -33.29 -10.12 19.05
CA PRO A 37 -34.20 -9.15 19.65
C PRO A 37 -33.84 -8.93 21.12
N HIS A 38 -33.19 -7.81 21.43
CA HIS A 38 -32.98 -7.40 22.82
C HIS A 38 -34.33 -7.03 23.46
N SER A 39 -34.82 -7.94 24.31
CA SER A 39 -36.02 -7.74 25.11
C SER A 39 -35.75 -6.80 26.30
N SER A 40 -36.82 -6.15 26.74
CA SER A 40 -36.86 -5.08 27.75
C SER A 40 -36.47 -5.53 29.18
N SER A 41 -35.83 -4.64 29.95
CA SER A 41 -36.40 -4.19 31.24
C SER A 41 -35.74 -2.91 31.77
N SER A 42 -36.51 -2.15 32.55
CA SER A 42 -36.14 -0.90 33.24
C SER A 42 -35.76 -1.16 34.70
N GLU A 43 -34.88 -0.35 35.30
CA GLU A 43 -35.06 0.11 36.69
C GLU A 43 -34.39 1.47 36.95
N VAL A 44 -34.79 2.13 38.05
CA VAL A 44 -34.63 3.57 38.34
C VAL A 44 -33.72 3.80 39.54
N ALA A 45 -32.84 4.81 39.47
CA ALA A 45 -32.35 5.53 40.65
C ALA A 45 -31.88 6.95 40.31
N GLN A 46 -32.29 7.94 41.11
CA GLN A 46 -31.79 9.33 41.09
C GLN A 46 -30.61 9.47 42.07
N SER A 47 -29.68 10.39 41.81
CA SER A 47 -29.60 11.69 42.53
C SER A 47 -28.28 12.45 42.29
N GLU A 48 -28.43 13.78 42.20
CA GLU A 48 -27.53 14.86 42.70
C GLU A 48 -26.03 14.92 42.32
N THR A 49 -25.31 16.05 42.37
CA THR A 49 -25.54 17.51 42.16
C THR A 49 -24.33 18.23 42.78
N LEU A 50 -23.68 19.16 42.05
CA LEU A 50 -22.58 20.05 42.51
C LEU A 50 -21.26 19.32 42.93
N ALA A 51 -20.08 19.96 42.98
CA ALA A 51 -19.73 21.39 42.82
C ALA A 51 -18.44 21.58 42.00
N ALA A 52 -18.22 22.81 41.54
CA ALA A 52 -16.90 23.26 41.07
C ALA A 52 -16.04 23.73 42.26
N THR A 53 -14.73 23.52 42.16
CA THR A 53 -13.74 24.32 42.91
C THR A 53 -12.55 24.58 42.01
N ASP A 54 -12.12 25.83 42.00
CA ASP A 54 -10.95 26.37 41.29
C ASP A 54 -10.07 27.02 42.37
N GLU A 55 -8.78 26.69 42.44
CA GLU A 55 -7.70 27.56 42.95
C GLU A 55 -6.33 26.85 42.99
N THR A 56 -5.35 27.50 42.35
CA THR A 56 -4.07 27.95 42.94
C THR A 56 -3.28 27.00 43.87
N THR A 57 -2.03 26.65 43.51
CA THR A 57 -0.79 27.19 44.12
C THR A 57 0.48 26.45 43.66
N ILE A 58 1.55 27.23 43.43
CA ILE A 58 2.92 26.83 43.09
C ILE A 58 3.66 26.23 44.30
N THR A 59 4.36 25.10 44.15
CA THR A 59 5.71 24.93 44.76
C THR A 59 6.51 23.77 44.16
N GLU A 60 7.66 24.12 43.58
CA GLU A 60 8.90 23.32 43.60
C GLU A 60 9.35 23.11 45.07
N PRO A 61 10.11 22.05 45.41
CA PRO A 61 11.55 22.09 45.15
C PRO A 61 12.22 20.74 44.83
N GLU A 62 13.50 20.84 44.43
CA GLU A 62 14.46 19.74 44.32
C GLU A 62 14.65 18.94 45.63
N HIS A 63 14.84 17.63 45.51
CA HIS A 63 15.89 16.85 46.21
C HIS A 63 15.92 15.44 45.58
N ALA A 64 16.98 15.08 44.86
CA ALA A 64 18.22 14.51 45.36
C ALA A 64 18.18 12.97 45.55
N ALA A 65 19.01 12.32 44.73
CA ALA A 65 19.55 10.97 44.81
C ALA A 65 19.08 10.03 45.94
N SER A 66 18.63 8.83 45.54
CA SER A 66 18.90 7.62 46.31
C SER A 66 19.28 6.48 45.36
N ASP A 67 20.56 6.19 45.33
CA ASP A 67 21.18 5.02 44.72
C ASP A 67 20.79 3.75 45.51
N LYS A 68 20.34 2.69 44.82
CA LYS A 68 20.41 1.34 45.38
C LYS A 68 20.44 0.25 44.32
N SER A 69 21.60 -0.35 44.23
CA SER A 69 21.95 -1.53 43.44
C SER A 69 21.58 -2.86 44.12
N VAL A 70 21.87 -3.95 43.38
CA VAL A 70 21.99 -5.37 43.80
C VAL A 70 20.71 -6.22 43.68
N GLU A 71 20.74 -7.12 42.67
CA GLU A 71 20.59 -8.61 42.71
C GLU A 71 19.56 -9.21 43.71
N ASP A 72 18.82 -10.28 43.40
CA ASP A 72 19.29 -11.51 42.75
C ASP A 72 18.10 -12.42 42.30
N ASP A 73 18.47 -13.51 41.58
CA ASP A 73 17.94 -14.89 41.69
C ASP A 73 16.84 -15.45 40.74
N ALA A 74 17.06 -16.74 40.44
CA ALA A 74 16.12 -17.82 40.11
C ALA A 74 15.38 -17.86 38.75
N LEU A 75 16.10 -18.40 37.76
CA LEU A 75 15.70 -19.61 37.00
C LEU A 75 14.42 -20.34 37.44
N SER A 76 13.55 -20.68 36.47
CA SER A 76 12.86 -21.99 36.47
C SER A 76 12.40 -22.41 35.07
N ASP A 77 12.85 -23.58 34.63
CA ASP A 77 12.30 -24.32 33.50
C ASP A 77 10.85 -24.78 33.75
N ARG A 78 10.00 -24.83 32.70
CA ARG A 78 9.35 -26.11 32.35
C ARG A 78 8.72 -26.18 30.95
N ALA A 79 9.22 -27.16 30.21
CA ALA A 79 8.50 -28.13 29.37
C ALA A 79 7.23 -27.72 28.60
N VAL A 80 7.41 -27.72 27.27
CA VAL A 80 6.54 -28.37 26.27
C VAL A 80 5.60 -29.43 26.83
N ASP A 81 4.33 -29.40 26.38
CA ASP A 81 3.56 -30.62 26.12
C ASP A 81 2.77 -30.47 24.81
N ASN A 82 2.75 -31.53 24.01
CA ASN A 82 2.22 -31.55 22.64
C ASN A 82 1.68 -32.95 22.31
N ASP A 83 0.37 -33.15 22.43
CA ASP A 83 -0.37 -34.33 21.95
C ASP A 83 -1.89 -33.98 21.96
N LYS A 84 -2.85 -34.60 21.25
CA LYS A 84 -2.96 -35.29 19.93
C LYS A 84 -4.36 -35.93 19.84
N LEU A 85 -4.80 -36.30 18.62
CA LEU A 85 -6.05 -37.03 18.26
C LEU A 85 -7.37 -36.23 18.45
N ASN A 86 -8.22 -36.05 17.44
CA ASN A 86 -9.02 -36.99 16.62
C ASN A 86 -10.26 -37.59 17.33
N SER A 87 -11.45 -37.11 16.95
CA SER A 87 -12.68 -37.88 16.66
C SER A 87 -13.71 -36.91 16.04
N ALA A 88 -14.22 -37.12 14.83
CA ALA A 88 -15.19 -38.15 14.41
C ALA A 88 -16.63 -37.89 14.94
N VAL A 89 -17.42 -37.18 14.12
CA VAL A 89 -18.88 -37.01 14.18
C VAL A 89 -19.32 -36.95 12.71
N SER A 90 -19.87 -38.04 12.15
CA SER A 90 -21.25 -38.54 12.23
C SER A 90 -22.21 -37.84 11.26
N ILE A 91 -23.00 -38.69 10.61
CA ILE A 91 -23.96 -38.40 9.53
C ILE A 91 -25.28 -37.94 10.15
N ASP A 92 -25.95 -36.97 9.52
CA ASP A 92 -27.41 -36.96 9.44
C ASP A 92 -27.90 -36.18 8.21
N GLU A 93 -28.62 -36.90 7.34
CA GLU A 93 -29.77 -36.37 6.57
C GLU A 93 -30.87 -35.96 7.57
N PRO A 94 -31.91 -35.14 7.24
CA PRO A 94 -32.83 -35.44 6.13
C PRO A 94 -33.64 -34.25 5.53
N VAL A 95 -34.71 -34.62 4.81
CA VAL A 95 -35.96 -33.88 4.49
C VAL A 95 -35.96 -32.84 3.35
N GLU A 96 -36.10 -33.36 2.14
CA GLU A 96 -37.16 -33.05 1.16
C GLU A 96 -38.29 -32.09 1.63
N ALA A 97 -38.39 -30.90 1.02
CA ALA A 97 -39.59 -30.06 1.07
C ALA A 97 -39.82 -29.33 -0.26
N ALA A 98 -41.09 -29.23 -0.67
CA ALA A 98 -41.49 -28.92 -2.04
C ALA A 98 -41.91 -27.45 -2.27
N LEU A 99 -41.93 -27.05 -3.56
CA LEU A 99 -42.62 -25.86 -4.12
C LEU A 99 -42.01 -24.50 -3.69
N THR A 100 -41.99 -23.44 -4.49
CA THR A 100 -43.02 -23.00 -5.46
C THR A 100 -42.40 -22.07 -6.52
N GLU A 101 -42.80 -22.17 -7.78
CA GLU A 101 -42.55 -21.13 -8.80
C GLU A 101 -43.56 -19.97 -8.66
N PRO A 102 -43.15 -18.72 -8.95
CA PRO A 102 -44.07 -17.79 -9.58
C PRO A 102 -43.52 -17.17 -10.87
N ASN A 103 -44.15 -17.59 -11.97
CA ASN A 103 -44.15 -16.96 -13.29
C ASN A 103 -44.80 -15.56 -13.27
N ILE A 104 -44.04 -14.51 -13.62
CA ILE A 104 -44.51 -13.22 -14.17
C ILE A 104 -43.35 -12.70 -15.07
N SER A 105 -43.40 -12.68 -16.40
CA SER A 105 -44.33 -12.13 -17.39
C SER A 105 -44.20 -10.61 -17.67
N ALA A 106 -43.32 -10.29 -18.63
CA ALA A 106 -43.52 -9.37 -19.77
C ALA A 106 -43.74 -7.84 -19.59
N ALA A 107 -43.28 -7.11 -20.63
CA ALA A 107 -43.40 -5.65 -20.89
C ALA A 107 -42.55 -4.73 -19.97
N ASP A 108 -42.07 -3.55 -20.39
CA ASP A 108 -42.44 -2.76 -21.58
C ASP A 108 -41.25 -1.98 -22.23
N THR A 109 -41.56 -1.44 -23.41
CA THR A 109 -40.84 -0.82 -24.53
C THR A 109 -40.10 0.51 -24.26
N GLN A 110 -39.20 0.84 -25.22
CA GLN A 110 -38.56 2.14 -25.60
C GLN A 110 -37.04 2.12 -25.33
N GLN A 111 -36.13 2.00 -26.31
CA GLN A 111 -36.07 2.45 -27.71
C GLN A 111 -36.31 3.95 -27.92
N THR A 112 -35.21 4.70 -27.94
CA THR A 112 -35.09 5.99 -28.62
C THR A 112 -33.81 6.02 -29.45
N ASP A 113 -33.98 5.91 -30.78
CA ASP A 113 -32.97 6.28 -31.76
C ASP A 113 -32.67 7.78 -31.69
N VAL A 114 -31.39 8.16 -31.63
CA VAL A 114 -30.93 9.49 -32.07
C VAL A 114 -29.68 9.31 -32.94
N VAL A 115 -29.92 9.12 -34.24
CA VAL A 115 -28.92 9.28 -35.29
C VAL A 115 -28.67 10.78 -35.52
N CYS A 116 -27.42 11.23 -35.44
CA CYS A 116 -26.99 12.50 -36.05
C CYS A 116 -25.47 12.56 -36.33
N GLU A 117 -25.11 12.09 -37.53
CA GLU A 117 -23.97 12.54 -38.35
C GLU A 117 -24.55 12.76 -39.78
N PRO A 118 -23.90 13.44 -40.77
CA PRO A 118 -22.49 13.87 -40.83
C PRO A 118 -22.23 15.27 -41.47
N LYS A 119 -20.95 15.54 -41.85
CA LYS A 119 -20.36 16.64 -42.69
C LYS A 119 -20.10 17.97 -41.96
N ALA A 120 -18.96 18.66 -42.09
CA ALA A 120 -18.00 18.87 -43.21
C ALA A 120 -16.63 19.32 -42.61
N ALA A 121 -15.46 18.85 -43.05
CA ALA A 121 -14.75 19.09 -44.32
C ALA A 121 -14.14 20.50 -44.52
N SER A 122 -12.88 20.64 -44.07
CA SER A 122 -11.85 21.67 -44.38
C SER A 122 -10.49 21.02 -44.02
N LYS A 123 -9.40 20.89 -44.80
CA LYS A 123 -8.81 21.72 -45.89
C LYS A 123 -8.68 23.20 -45.50
N ASP A 124 -7.53 23.86 -45.46
CA ASP A 124 -6.12 23.51 -45.73
C ASP A 124 -5.24 24.31 -44.70
N THR A 125 -3.90 24.37 -44.64
CA THR A 125 -2.84 24.22 -45.66
C THR A 125 -1.51 23.78 -45.01
N VAL A 126 -0.53 23.37 -45.82
CA VAL A 126 0.89 23.13 -45.47
C VAL A 126 1.62 24.39 -44.97
N ALA A 127 2.49 24.24 -43.95
CA ALA A 127 3.63 25.13 -43.72
C ALA A 127 4.86 24.33 -43.26
N VAL A 128 5.89 24.25 -44.11
CA VAL A 128 7.19 23.62 -43.81
C VAL A 128 8.20 24.71 -43.45
N ALA A 129 8.79 24.60 -42.25
CA ALA A 129 9.97 25.36 -41.83
C ALA A 129 10.56 24.68 -40.57
N GLU A 130 11.87 24.64 -40.32
CA GLU A 130 13.03 24.71 -41.21
C GLU A 130 14.19 24.00 -40.48
N VAL A 131 14.99 23.18 -41.16
CA VAL A 131 16.05 22.39 -40.51
C VAL A 131 17.29 23.25 -40.30
N SER A 132 17.39 23.89 -39.13
CA SER A 132 18.61 24.58 -38.70
C SER A 132 19.69 23.59 -38.26
N LYS A 133 20.56 23.21 -39.20
CA LYS A 133 21.88 22.65 -38.89
C LYS A 133 22.79 23.74 -38.35
N SER A 134 23.26 23.61 -37.11
CA SER A 134 24.47 24.30 -36.62
C SER A 134 25.58 23.29 -36.35
N HIS A 135 26.56 23.28 -37.24
CA HIS A 135 27.86 22.61 -37.04
C HIS A 135 28.70 23.51 -36.14
N VAL A 136 29.11 23.03 -34.96
CA VAL A 136 30.11 23.69 -34.13
C VAL A 136 31.23 22.69 -33.85
N GLU A 137 32.41 23.04 -34.34
CA GLU A 137 33.61 22.21 -34.30
C GLU A 137 34.33 22.33 -32.95
N ALA A 138 35.09 21.30 -32.59
CA ALA A 138 35.62 21.10 -31.25
C ALA A 138 36.72 22.09 -30.85
N LYS A 139 36.80 22.37 -29.54
CA LYS A 139 38.07 22.75 -28.91
C LYS A 139 38.19 22.17 -27.51
N VAL A 140 39.10 21.21 -27.37
CA VAL A 140 39.55 20.64 -26.09
C VAL A 140 40.44 21.66 -25.36
N PRO A 141 40.32 21.76 -24.04
CA PRO A 141 41.52 21.75 -23.20
C PRO A 141 41.42 20.79 -22.01
N ASP A 142 42.59 20.46 -21.49
CA ASP A 142 42.93 19.34 -20.60
C ASP A 142 42.16 19.16 -19.29
N THR A 143 41.99 17.87 -18.98
CA THR A 143 41.84 17.17 -17.70
C THR A 143 42.41 17.89 -16.46
N PRO A 144 41.69 17.81 -15.33
CA PRO A 144 42.28 17.12 -14.17
C PRO A 144 41.51 15.84 -13.83
N ALA A 145 42.24 14.84 -13.33
CA ALA A 145 41.70 13.52 -13.10
C ALA A 145 40.67 13.52 -11.97
N VAL A 146 39.41 13.28 -12.30
CA VAL A 146 38.41 12.80 -11.34
C VAL A 146 38.71 11.32 -11.10
N GLU A 147 38.92 10.94 -9.85
CA GLU A 147 39.08 9.54 -9.47
C GLU A 147 37.81 8.78 -9.85
N VAL A 148 37.95 7.88 -10.83
CA VAL A 148 36.87 6.97 -11.24
C VAL A 148 36.72 5.93 -10.13
N SER A 149 35.91 6.25 -9.12
CA SER A 149 35.55 5.28 -8.09
C SER A 149 34.81 4.11 -8.76
N ASN A 150 35.43 2.94 -8.69
CA ASN A 150 35.09 1.78 -9.49
C ASN A 150 33.96 0.97 -8.83
N HIS A 151 32.80 1.62 -8.61
CA HIS A 151 31.62 0.99 -8.02
C HIS A 151 30.93 0.08 -9.05
N LYS A 152 31.07 -1.22 -8.86
CA LYS A 152 30.36 -2.24 -9.65
C LYS A 152 28.85 -2.18 -9.42
N GLY A 153 28.12 -1.67 -10.41
CA GLY A 153 26.79 -2.18 -10.78
C GLY A 153 25.63 -2.00 -9.81
N SER A 154 25.78 -1.26 -8.71
CA SER A 154 24.60 -0.84 -7.93
C SER A 154 23.87 0.28 -8.67
N LEU A 155 22.55 0.15 -8.81
CA LEU A 155 21.67 1.23 -9.27
C LEU A 155 21.26 2.15 -8.11
N LEU A 156 21.44 1.66 -6.88
CA LEU A 156 21.06 2.37 -5.66
C LEU A 156 22.22 3.25 -5.19
N ASP A 157 21.92 4.55 -5.12
CA ASP A 157 22.72 5.59 -4.53
C ASP A 157 21.81 6.34 -3.53
N LEU A 158 21.50 5.67 -2.41
CA LEU A 158 20.77 6.27 -1.30
C LEU A 158 21.72 7.21 -0.57
N VAL A 159 21.27 8.45 -0.34
CA VAL A 159 21.99 9.46 0.45
C VAL A 159 22.37 8.85 1.80
N SER A 160 23.65 8.96 2.15
CA SER A 160 24.17 8.49 3.44
C SER A 160 23.45 9.18 4.59
N VAL A 161 23.22 8.42 5.66
CA VAL A 161 22.44 8.87 6.80
C VAL A 161 23.33 9.67 7.75
N GLU A 162 23.32 10.99 7.60
CA GLU A 162 24.11 11.91 8.43
C GLU A 162 23.34 12.36 9.69
N GLY A 163 23.96 12.22 10.86
CA GLY A 163 23.50 12.78 12.14
C GLY A 163 22.87 11.79 13.12
N ASP A 164 22.72 12.24 14.38
CA ASP A 164 22.34 11.40 15.54
C ASP A 164 20.84 11.03 15.61
N TRP A 165 20.05 11.29 14.56
CA TRP A 165 18.62 10.98 14.50
C TRP A 165 18.36 9.51 14.11
N ALA A 166 19.31 8.87 13.46
CA ALA A 166 19.18 7.51 12.95
C ALA A 166 19.69 6.46 13.93
N SER A 167 18.98 5.33 14.06
CA SER A 167 19.55 4.17 14.75
C SER A 167 20.67 3.54 13.92
N GLU A 168 21.69 2.99 14.57
CA GLU A 168 22.77 2.23 13.90
C GLU A 168 22.20 1.14 12.97
N SER A 169 21.12 0.47 13.41
CA SER A 169 20.41 -0.53 12.61
C SER A 169 19.73 0.02 11.35
N PHE A 170 19.33 1.30 11.33
CA PHE A 170 18.80 1.94 10.13
C PHE A 170 19.93 2.36 9.17
N VAL A 171 21.06 2.86 9.70
CA VAL A 171 22.26 3.16 8.90
C VAL A 171 22.75 1.88 8.19
N GLN A 172 22.92 0.79 8.94
CA GLN A 172 23.29 -0.53 8.38
C GLN A 172 22.30 -1.02 7.30
N GLN A 173 21.01 -0.70 7.44
CA GLN A 173 19.96 -1.07 6.48
C GLN A 173 20.05 -0.26 5.17
N VAL A 174 20.41 1.04 5.26
CA VAL A 174 20.67 1.89 4.09
C VAL A 174 21.96 1.44 3.38
N ASP A 175 23.02 1.15 4.12
CA ASP A 175 24.27 0.63 3.57
C ASP A 175 24.06 -0.72 2.86
N ALA A 176 23.28 -1.63 3.46
CA ALA A 176 22.91 -2.90 2.83
C ALA A 176 22.15 -2.71 1.51
N ALA A 177 21.25 -1.73 1.43
CA ALA A 177 20.55 -1.37 0.19
C ALA A 177 21.53 -0.87 -0.89
N ASN A 178 22.47 0.00 -0.53
CA ASN A 178 23.49 0.52 -1.46
C ASN A 178 24.45 -0.57 -1.97
N ILE A 179 24.76 -1.57 -1.14
CA ILE A 179 25.66 -2.70 -1.47
C ILE A 179 24.96 -3.77 -2.34
N ALA A 180 23.63 -3.84 -2.35
CA ALA A 180 22.89 -4.83 -3.11
C ALA A 180 23.16 -4.73 -4.63
N THR A 181 23.58 -5.83 -5.27
CA THR A 181 23.99 -5.85 -6.69
C THR A 181 22.94 -6.40 -7.65
N ASP A 182 21.95 -7.13 -7.15
CA ASP A 182 20.86 -7.71 -7.92
C ASP A 182 19.58 -6.86 -7.82
N LEU A 183 18.81 -6.77 -8.90
CA LEU A 183 17.67 -5.86 -9.02
C LEU A 183 16.51 -6.22 -8.08
N GLN A 184 16.27 -7.52 -7.83
CA GLN A 184 15.25 -7.97 -6.87
C GLN A 184 15.71 -7.69 -5.43
N HIS A 185 16.99 -7.91 -5.12
CA HIS A 185 17.54 -7.58 -3.80
C HIS A 185 17.56 -6.06 -3.54
N GLN A 186 18.01 -5.25 -4.50
CA GLN A 186 17.93 -3.78 -4.41
C GLN A 186 16.49 -3.32 -4.12
N HIS A 187 15.49 -3.91 -4.78
CA HIS A 187 14.09 -3.60 -4.52
C HIS A 187 13.65 -4.03 -3.13
N SER A 188 14.01 -5.24 -2.70
CA SER A 188 13.72 -5.75 -1.35
C SER A 188 14.28 -4.83 -0.26
N GLU A 189 15.56 -4.46 -0.35
CA GLU A 189 16.21 -3.61 0.64
C GLU A 189 15.67 -2.17 0.62
N LEU A 190 15.44 -1.58 -0.55
CA LEU A 190 14.83 -0.25 -0.63
C LEU A 190 13.40 -0.22 -0.07
N VAL A 191 12.58 -1.25 -0.33
CA VAL A 191 11.26 -1.40 0.31
C VAL A 191 11.40 -1.55 1.83
N SER A 192 12.45 -2.24 2.30
CA SER A 192 12.77 -2.40 3.72
C SER A 192 13.08 -1.05 4.39
N VAL A 193 13.91 -0.21 3.75
CA VAL A 193 14.26 1.16 4.19
C VAL A 193 13.02 2.06 4.21
N ILE A 194 12.21 2.07 3.14
CA ILE A 194 10.97 2.85 3.05
C ILE A 194 9.97 2.42 4.14
N ASN A 195 9.85 1.13 4.41
CA ASN A 195 9.01 0.57 5.46
C ASN A 195 9.48 0.99 6.87
N HIS A 196 10.79 1.11 7.10
CA HIS A 196 11.35 1.67 8.33
C HIS A 196 10.94 3.14 8.49
N CYS A 197 11.20 3.97 7.47
CA CYS A 197 10.82 5.38 7.46
C CYS A 197 9.31 5.58 7.69
N TYR A 198 8.48 4.75 7.06
CA TYR A 198 7.02 4.76 7.23
C TYR A 198 6.56 4.44 8.65
N LYS A 199 7.22 3.51 9.36
CA LYS A 199 6.95 3.25 10.78
C LYS A 199 7.35 4.44 11.66
N MET A 200 8.47 5.09 11.31
CA MET A 200 9.06 6.20 12.06
C MET A 200 8.55 7.59 11.63
N ARG A 201 7.59 7.68 10.70
CA ARG A 201 7.01 8.90 10.09
C ARG A 201 6.51 10.02 11.02
N LYS A 202 6.50 9.80 12.35
CA LYS A 202 6.20 10.83 13.35
C LYS A 202 7.44 11.63 13.78
N GLN A 203 8.62 11.13 13.45
CA GLN A 203 9.89 11.83 13.56
C GLN A 203 10.18 12.51 12.20
N ALA A 204 10.52 13.79 12.22
CA ALA A 204 10.61 14.61 11.02
C ALA A 204 11.68 14.09 10.04
N ASP A 205 12.84 13.70 10.56
CA ASP A 205 14.00 13.30 9.76
C ASP A 205 13.73 11.99 8.99
N TYR A 206 13.19 10.96 9.66
CA TYR A 206 12.73 9.73 9.00
C TYR A 206 11.62 10.00 7.96
N CYS A 207 10.71 10.93 8.23
CA CYS A 207 9.63 11.26 7.31
C CYS A 207 10.17 11.95 6.04
N GLN A 208 11.09 12.90 6.22
CA GLN A 208 11.74 13.66 5.16
C GLN A 208 12.68 12.76 4.32
N TYR A 209 13.50 11.95 4.97
CA TYR A 209 14.39 10.99 4.32
C TYR A 209 13.57 9.97 3.51
N GLY A 210 12.55 9.35 4.12
CA GLY A 210 11.69 8.39 3.45
C GLY A 210 10.92 8.97 2.26
N ALA A 211 10.50 10.24 2.33
CA ALA A 211 9.88 10.93 1.20
C ALA A 211 10.85 11.15 0.03
N ALA A 212 12.12 11.48 0.31
CA ALA A 212 13.14 11.70 -0.71
C ALA A 212 13.47 10.44 -1.55
N LEU A 213 13.22 9.23 -1.02
CA LEU A 213 13.47 7.96 -1.71
C LEU A 213 12.53 7.67 -2.90
N GLN A 214 11.48 8.49 -3.11
CA GLN A 214 10.49 8.30 -4.18
C GLN A 214 11.13 8.05 -5.56
N SER A 215 11.98 8.96 -6.03
CA SER A 215 12.49 8.92 -7.40
C SER A 215 13.31 7.67 -7.66
N THR A 216 14.16 7.29 -6.69
CA THR A 216 14.96 6.06 -6.70
C THR A 216 14.06 4.82 -6.76
N TYR A 217 13.02 4.77 -5.92
CA TYR A 217 12.08 3.65 -5.90
C TYR A 217 11.29 3.51 -7.21
N LEU A 218 10.75 4.61 -7.75
CA LEU A 218 9.99 4.57 -9.01
C LEU A 218 10.88 4.14 -10.20
N ALA A 219 12.14 4.61 -10.24
CA ALA A 219 13.10 4.21 -11.28
C ALA A 219 13.44 2.72 -11.20
N LEU A 220 13.70 2.21 -9.99
CA LEU A 220 14.01 0.80 -9.73
C LEU A 220 12.83 -0.12 -10.04
N TYR A 221 11.64 0.21 -9.55
CA TYR A 221 10.43 -0.59 -9.78
C TYR A 221 10.09 -0.67 -11.27
N ARG A 222 10.27 0.44 -12.02
CA ARG A 222 10.06 0.45 -13.48
C ARG A 222 10.97 -0.55 -14.20
N LEU A 223 12.24 -0.65 -13.81
CA LEU A 223 13.18 -1.62 -14.39
C LEU A 223 12.81 -3.05 -14.00
N LEU A 224 12.43 -3.28 -12.75
CA LEU A 224 12.00 -4.59 -12.24
C LEU A 224 10.76 -5.11 -12.99
N HIS A 225 9.78 -4.24 -13.19
CA HIS A 225 8.57 -4.52 -13.96
C HIS A 225 8.88 -4.83 -15.44
N GLN A 226 9.80 -4.08 -16.06
CA GLN A 226 10.28 -4.35 -17.42
C GLN A 226 11.00 -5.71 -17.53
N GLN A 227 11.80 -6.07 -16.52
CA GLN A 227 12.44 -7.39 -16.44
C GLN A 227 11.40 -8.51 -16.32
N ASN A 228 10.42 -8.40 -15.41
CA ASN A 228 9.38 -9.42 -15.23
C ASN A 228 8.57 -9.65 -16.52
N ILE A 229 8.15 -8.59 -17.21
CA ILE A 229 7.48 -8.68 -18.52
C ILE A 229 8.36 -9.44 -19.53
N THR A 230 9.65 -9.09 -19.60
CA THR A 230 10.60 -9.68 -20.56
C THR A 230 10.84 -11.17 -20.29
N GLN A 231 10.87 -11.56 -19.02
CA GLN A 231 11.05 -12.94 -18.56
C GLN A 231 9.74 -13.75 -18.56
N GLN A 232 8.61 -13.15 -18.98
CA GLN A 232 7.25 -13.68 -18.85
C GLN A 232 6.93 -14.16 -17.42
N ASN A 233 7.53 -13.51 -16.41
CA ASN A 233 7.17 -13.77 -15.03
C ASN A 233 5.84 -13.05 -14.72
N THR A 234 4.81 -13.83 -14.43
CA THR A 234 3.46 -13.35 -14.08
C THR A 234 3.30 -13.05 -12.58
N ASP A 235 4.35 -13.21 -11.78
CA ASP A 235 4.32 -12.90 -10.36
C ASP A 235 4.15 -11.38 -10.16
N GLU A 236 3.04 -11.03 -9.50
CA GLU A 236 2.72 -9.67 -9.07
C GLU A 236 3.82 -9.16 -8.11
N ILE A 237 4.50 -8.07 -8.47
CA ILE A 237 5.50 -7.42 -7.62
C ILE A 237 4.77 -6.68 -6.49
N LYS A 238 4.37 -7.43 -5.46
CA LYS A 238 3.67 -6.90 -4.29
C LYS A 238 4.62 -6.04 -3.47
N SER A 239 4.44 -4.73 -3.57
CA SER A 239 5.20 -3.74 -2.82
C SER A 239 4.29 -2.75 -2.12
N PRO A 240 4.27 -2.71 -0.76
CA PRO A 240 3.54 -1.68 -0.03
C PRO A 240 4.18 -0.29 -0.19
N ALA A 241 5.38 -0.19 -0.77
CA ALA A 241 6.16 1.05 -0.83
C ALA A 241 5.44 2.19 -1.59
N PHE A 242 4.62 1.91 -2.62
CA PHE A 242 3.78 2.94 -3.24
C PHE A 242 2.79 3.58 -2.25
N MET A 243 2.17 2.77 -1.39
CA MET A 243 1.27 3.25 -0.33
C MET A 243 2.05 3.98 0.78
N GLN A 244 3.25 3.51 1.11
CA GLN A 244 4.09 4.09 2.16
C GLN A 244 4.66 5.45 1.72
N LEU A 245 5.27 5.54 0.53
CA LEU A 245 5.78 6.76 -0.08
C LEU A 245 4.70 7.82 -0.23
N SER A 246 3.54 7.48 -0.81
CA SER A 246 2.43 8.44 -0.93
C SER A 246 1.92 8.95 0.42
N THR A 247 2.10 8.19 1.50
CA THR A 247 1.81 8.66 2.87
C THR A 247 2.91 9.59 3.40
N LEU A 248 4.18 9.22 3.23
CA LEU A 248 5.34 10.02 3.64
C LEU A 248 5.36 11.39 2.93
N LEU A 249 5.18 11.40 1.61
CA LEU A 249 5.10 12.59 0.77
C LEU A 249 3.95 13.52 1.18
N ASN A 250 2.78 12.95 1.51
CA ASN A 250 1.65 13.71 2.04
C ASN A 250 1.96 14.32 3.42
N ASP A 251 2.61 13.57 4.30
CA ASP A 251 2.97 14.04 5.65
C ASP A 251 4.01 15.17 5.61
N VAL A 252 4.90 15.22 4.61
CA VAL A 252 5.83 16.35 4.35
C VAL A 252 5.27 17.43 3.42
N GLY A 253 3.98 17.39 3.08
CA GLY A 253 3.30 18.40 2.26
C GLY A 253 3.63 18.38 0.76
N GLN A 254 4.36 17.37 0.27
CA GLN A 254 4.65 17.15 -1.15
C GLN A 254 3.46 16.48 -1.86
N PHE A 255 2.30 17.14 -1.84
CA PHE A 255 1.03 16.58 -2.29
C PHE A 255 1.02 16.16 -3.78
N ASP A 256 1.63 16.93 -4.67
CA ASP A 256 1.68 16.62 -6.11
C ASP A 256 2.50 15.36 -6.39
N GLU A 257 3.61 15.19 -5.69
CA GLU A 257 4.45 13.99 -5.77
C GLU A 257 3.75 12.77 -5.16
N ALA A 258 3.05 12.95 -4.03
CA ALA A 258 2.23 11.91 -3.43
C ALA A 258 1.12 11.40 -4.38
N VAL A 259 0.49 12.30 -5.15
CA VAL A 259 -0.47 11.95 -6.21
C VAL A 259 0.20 11.19 -7.35
N LYS A 260 1.35 11.65 -7.86
CA LYS A 260 2.10 10.96 -8.93
C LYS A 260 2.46 9.52 -8.54
N VAL A 261 2.91 9.28 -7.32
CA VAL A 261 3.20 7.92 -6.81
C VAL A 261 1.94 7.03 -6.86
N CYS A 262 0.77 7.56 -6.49
CA CYS A 262 -0.49 6.82 -6.56
C CYS A 262 -0.92 6.55 -8.01
N GLN A 263 -0.76 7.52 -8.92
CA GLN A 263 -1.06 7.36 -10.34
C GLN A 263 -0.15 6.29 -10.99
N GLN A 264 1.15 6.33 -10.69
CA GLN A 264 2.11 5.33 -11.18
C GLN A 264 1.77 3.91 -10.68
N ALA A 265 1.26 3.77 -9.46
CA ALA A 265 0.79 2.48 -8.95
C ALA A 265 -0.44 1.94 -9.72
N LEU A 266 -1.35 2.83 -10.13
CA LEU A 266 -2.51 2.48 -10.95
C LEU A 266 -2.14 2.06 -12.38
N GLU A 267 -1.10 2.67 -12.99
CA GLU A 267 -0.55 2.22 -14.28
C GLU A 267 -0.06 0.76 -14.21
N TYR A 268 0.57 0.41 -13.09
CA TYR A 268 1.00 -0.97 -12.77
C TYR A 268 -0.13 -1.87 -12.24
N GLN A 269 -1.38 -1.39 -12.24
CA GLN A 269 -2.58 -2.12 -11.76
C GLN A 269 -2.47 -2.62 -10.30
N LEU A 270 -1.70 -1.91 -9.47
CA LEU A 270 -1.51 -2.23 -8.06
C LEU A 270 -2.67 -1.74 -7.19
N THR A 271 -2.86 -2.38 -6.04
CA THR A 271 -3.81 -1.96 -5.00
C THR A 271 -3.09 -1.46 -3.74
N ASP A 272 -3.65 -0.45 -3.07
CA ASP A 272 -3.12 0.10 -1.82
C ASP A 272 -3.57 -0.68 -0.57
N GLY A 273 -4.32 -1.77 -0.76
CA GLY A 273 -4.88 -2.61 0.30
C GLY A 273 -6.15 -2.06 0.95
N THR A 274 -6.62 -0.87 0.59
CA THR A 274 -7.90 -0.31 1.08
C THR A 274 -9.06 -0.60 0.12
N VAL A 275 -10.29 -0.54 0.63
CA VAL A 275 -11.54 -0.71 -0.15
C VAL A 275 -11.62 0.26 -1.34
N THR A 276 -10.99 1.43 -1.23
CA THR A 276 -11.04 2.50 -2.24
C THR A 276 -9.83 2.58 -3.16
N GLY A 277 -8.83 1.71 -2.98
CA GLY A 277 -7.58 1.73 -3.74
C GLY A 277 -6.81 3.05 -3.68
N PHE A 278 -5.90 3.21 -4.63
CA PHE A 278 -5.12 4.43 -4.81
C PHE A 278 -5.98 5.62 -5.28
N GLU A 279 -7.12 5.38 -5.94
CA GLU A 279 -8.08 6.39 -6.37
C GLU A 279 -8.70 7.12 -5.18
N GLY A 280 -9.08 6.37 -4.14
CA GLY A 280 -9.54 6.97 -2.89
C GLY A 280 -8.43 7.70 -2.13
N ARG A 281 -7.18 7.27 -2.29
CA ARG A 281 -6.01 7.93 -1.70
C ARG A 281 -5.70 9.27 -2.37
N ILE A 282 -5.69 9.32 -3.70
CA ILE A 282 -5.52 10.56 -4.49
C ILE A 282 -6.52 11.62 -4.03
N LYS A 283 -7.82 11.29 -3.97
CA LYS A 283 -8.87 12.21 -3.50
C LYS A 283 -8.65 12.75 -2.07
N ARG A 284 -8.04 11.95 -1.18
CA ARG A 284 -7.69 12.39 0.19
C ARG A 284 -6.48 13.33 0.19
N ILE A 285 -5.47 13.06 -0.63
CA ILE A 285 -4.27 13.90 -0.79
C ILE A 285 -4.64 15.25 -1.43
N GLU A 286 -5.45 15.25 -2.49
CA GLU A 286 -5.96 16.47 -3.14
C GLU A 286 -6.76 17.34 -2.15
N LYS A 287 -7.60 16.72 -1.31
CA LYS A 287 -8.34 17.43 -0.25
C LYS A 287 -7.41 17.96 0.87
N ALA A 288 -6.27 17.32 1.11
CA ALA A 288 -5.26 17.86 2.03
C ALA A 288 -4.55 19.08 1.41
N LYS A 289 -4.19 19.00 0.12
CA LYS A 289 -3.59 20.11 -0.64
C LYS A 289 -4.46 21.36 -0.61
N THR A 290 -5.77 21.25 -0.88
CA THR A 290 -6.71 22.39 -0.88
C THR A 290 -7.03 22.94 0.52
N LYS A 291 -6.57 22.28 1.60
CA LYS A 291 -6.67 22.80 2.97
C LYS A 291 -5.43 23.61 3.38
N VAL A 292 -4.30 23.39 2.72
CA VAL A 292 -3.01 24.03 3.03
C VAL A 292 -2.70 25.21 2.08
N SER A 293 -3.31 25.20 0.88
CA SER A 293 -3.30 26.32 -0.07
C SER A 293 -4.36 27.39 0.22
#